data_AF-A0A0Q7UGP1-F1
#
_entry.id   AF-A0A0Q7UGP1-F1
#
_cell.length_a   1.000
_cell.length_b   1.000
_cell.length_c   1.000
_cell.angle_alpha   90.00
_cell.angle_beta   90.00
_cell.angle_gamma   90.00
#
_symmetry.space_group_name_H-M   'P 1'
#
loop_
_entity.id
_entity.type
_entity.pdbx_description
1 polymer ?
#
loop_
_entity_poly.entity_id
_entity_poly.type
_entity_poly.pdbx_seq_one_letter_code
_entity_poly.pdbx_strand_id
1 'polypeptide(L)'
;MVAEDTLLDTVLSVYTAGYTEAPMGILIKNPEAERAVRELAELTGESLTTAVEIAVKERLEAKRATPPKHKPRSVAEMRAITWKYLTPEARAGLIPPITKADFDALNAIPGVDDE
;
A
#
# COMPACT_ATOMS: atom_id res chain seq x y z
N MET A 1 -32.84 -50.39 27.43
CA MET A 1 -31.51 -50.53 28.06
C MET A 1 -30.52 -50.78 26.94
N VAL A 2 -30.10 -49.70 26.28
CA VAL A 2 -28.82 -49.01 26.49
C VAL A 2 -27.67 -49.93 26.09
N ALA A 3 -27.34 -49.86 24.80
CA ALA A 3 -26.06 -50.29 24.26
C ALA A 3 -25.07 -49.14 24.37
N GLU A 4 -23.82 -49.55 24.52
CA GLU A 4 -22.70 -48.87 25.13
C GLU A 4 -22.09 -47.71 24.33
N ASP A 5 -21.25 -47.00 25.06
CA ASP A 5 -19.98 -46.42 24.63
C ASP A 5 -20.03 -45.15 23.79
N THR A 6 -19.95 -44.02 24.49
CA THR A 6 -19.42 -42.76 23.95
C THR A 6 -18.58 -42.07 25.03
N LEU A 7 -17.47 -42.71 25.42
CA LEU A 7 -16.34 -42.01 26.02
C LEU A 7 -15.60 -41.21 24.94
N LEU A 8 -16.21 -40.11 24.49
CA LEU A 8 -15.45 -39.04 23.84
C LEU A 8 -14.89 -38.13 24.93
N ASP A 9 -13.71 -38.56 25.40
CA ASP A 9 -12.77 -37.86 26.27
C ASP A 9 -12.28 -36.56 25.61
N THR A 10 -13.18 -35.59 25.47
CA THR A 10 -12.84 -34.25 25.03
C THR A 10 -12.68 -33.39 26.28
N VAL A 11 -11.46 -33.37 26.81
CA VAL A 11 -11.03 -32.42 27.82
C VAL A 11 -11.32 -31.02 27.30
N LEU A 12 -12.40 -30.42 27.81
CA LEU A 12 -12.84 -29.08 27.49
C LEU A 12 -11.77 -28.11 28.03
N SER A 13 -10.84 -27.74 27.15
CA SER A 13 -9.73 -26.83 27.43
C SER A 13 -10.26 -25.55 28.07
N VAL A 14 -9.76 -25.27 29.28
CA VAL A 14 -10.13 -24.19 30.22
C VAL A 14 -9.78 -22.78 29.69
N TYR A 15 -9.43 -22.64 28.40
CA TYR A 15 -8.95 -21.38 27.81
C TYR A 15 -10.03 -20.58 27.04
N THR A 16 -11.29 -21.02 27.02
CA THR A 16 -12.38 -20.35 26.26
C THR A 16 -13.18 -19.35 27.10
N ALA A 17 -12.53 -18.58 27.96
CA ALA A 17 -13.18 -17.48 28.68
C ALA A 17 -12.31 -16.22 28.61
N GLY A 18 -12.47 -15.37 27.58
CA GLY A 18 -11.82 -14.06 27.61
C GLY A 18 -11.75 -13.16 26.38
N TYR A 19 -12.21 -13.53 25.18
CA TYR A 19 -12.12 -12.62 24.01
C TYR A 19 -13.47 -12.44 23.30
N THR A 20 -14.15 -11.34 23.61
CA THR A 20 -15.39 -10.88 22.95
C THR A 20 -15.13 -9.86 21.83
N GLU A 21 -13.95 -9.91 21.21
CA GLU A 21 -13.74 -9.38 19.87
C GLU A 21 -13.55 -10.60 18.97
N ALA A 22 -14.21 -10.65 17.81
CA ALA A 22 -14.07 -11.76 16.88
C ALA A 22 -12.58 -12.11 16.71
N PRO A 23 -12.17 -13.39 16.88
CA PRO A 23 -10.75 -13.74 16.89
C PRO A 23 -10.15 -13.45 15.51
N MET A 24 -9.54 -12.28 15.38
CA MET A 24 -8.86 -11.85 14.17
C MET A 24 -7.59 -12.68 14.04
N GLY A 25 -7.59 -13.62 13.09
CA GLY A 25 -6.47 -14.47 12.78
C GLY A 25 -5.92 -14.17 11.39
N ILE A 26 -4.60 -14.21 11.23
CA ILE A 26 -3.95 -14.21 9.92
C ILE A 26 -3.65 -15.66 9.54
N LEU A 27 -4.22 -16.12 8.42
CA LEU A 27 -3.92 -17.44 7.86
C LEU A 27 -2.81 -17.34 6.81
N ILE A 28 -1.66 -17.94 7.10
CA ILE A 28 -0.51 -18.01 6.18
C ILE A 28 -0.52 -19.39 5.52
N LYS A 29 -0.83 -19.47 4.22
CA LYS A 29 -0.81 -20.75 3.45
C LYS A 29 0.55 -21.07 2.81
N ASN A 30 1.58 -20.28 3.11
CA ASN A 30 2.92 -20.50 2.61
C ASN A 30 3.77 -21.21 3.69
N PRO A 31 4.28 -22.44 3.43
CA PRO A 31 5.03 -23.21 4.42
C PRO A 31 6.39 -22.58 4.79
N GLU A 32 7.03 -21.87 3.87
CA GLU A 32 8.30 -21.19 4.14
C GLU A 32 8.10 -20.01 5.09
N ALA A 33 7.00 -19.27 4.90
CA ALA A 33 6.66 -18.15 5.77
C ALA A 33 6.28 -18.64 7.19
N GLU A 34 5.56 -19.75 7.29
CA GLU A 34 5.23 -20.36 8.59
C GLU A 34 6.48 -20.82 9.34
N ARG A 35 7.41 -21.50 8.64
CA ARG A 35 8.71 -21.90 9.21
C ARG A 35 9.52 -20.68 9.67
N ALA A 36 9.61 -19.64 8.84
CA ALA A 36 10.36 -18.43 9.19
C ALA A 36 9.78 -17.71 10.42
N VAL A 37 8.46 -17.67 10.56
CA VAL A 37 7.80 -17.09 11.74
C VAL A 37 8.08 -17.91 13.00
N ARG A 38 8.08 -19.25 12.90
CA ARG A 38 8.45 -20.12 14.03
C ARG A 38 9.89 -19.93 14.44
N GLU A 39 10.81 -19.92 13.49
CA GLU A 39 12.24 -19.71 13.74
C GLU A 39 12.47 -18.34 14.40
N LEU A 40 11.81 -17.28 13.91
CA LEU A 40 11.87 -15.96 14.51
C LEU A 40 11.39 -15.97 15.97
N ALA A 41 10.24 -16.58 16.23
CA ALA A 41 9.68 -16.67 17.57
C ALA A 41 10.55 -17.49 18.54
N GLU A 42 11.16 -18.58 18.06
CA GLU A 42 12.11 -19.38 18.85
C GLU A 42 13.38 -18.60 19.20
N LEU A 43 13.91 -17.82 18.26
CA LEU A 43 15.10 -17.00 18.46
C LEU A 43 14.85 -15.80 19.38
N THR A 44 13.65 -15.19 19.33
CA THR A 44 13.31 -14.04 20.17
C THR A 44 12.69 -14.42 21.51
N GLY A 45 12.21 -15.66 21.66
CA GLY A 45 11.46 -16.11 22.83
C GLY A 45 10.05 -15.54 22.92
N GLU A 46 9.51 -15.05 21.80
CA GLU A 46 8.21 -14.39 21.71
C GLU A 46 7.12 -15.35 21.21
N SER A 47 5.84 -14.95 21.34
CA SER A 47 4.76 -15.68 20.67
C SER A 47 4.81 -15.47 19.15
N LEU A 48 4.28 -16.42 18.36
CA LEU A 48 4.21 -16.27 16.90
C LEU A 48 3.51 -14.97 16.49
N THR A 49 2.45 -14.59 17.20
CA THR A 49 1.69 -13.35 16.96
C THR A 49 2.57 -12.13 17.22
N THR A 50 3.30 -12.11 18.33
CA THR A 50 4.19 -11.00 18.72
C THR A 50 5.35 -10.85 17.73
N ALA A 51 5.99 -11.95 17.36
CA ALA A 51 7.09 -11.96 16.40
C ALA A 51 6.64 -11.40 15.02
N VAL A 52 5.45 -11.80 14.54
CA VAL A 52 4.88 -11.27 13.29
C VAL A 52 4.52 -9.79 13.43
N GLU A 53 3.90 -9.40 14.53
CA GLU A 53 3.50 -8.01 14.78
C GLU A 53 4.71 -7.08 14.76
N ILE A 54 5.78 -7.42 15.48
CA ILE A 54 7.00 -6.63 15.56
C ILE A 54 7.67 -6.57 14.19
N ALA A 55 7.88 -7.71 13.53
CA ALA A 55 8.52 -7.75 12.20
C ALA A 55 7.76 -6.92 11.15
N VAL A 56 6.42 -6.95 11.18
CA VAL A 56 5.58 -6.14 10.27
C VAL A 56 5.70 -4.65 10.62
N LYS A 57 5.65 -4.28 11.90
CA LYS A 57 5.79 -2.89 12.35
C LYS A 57 7.14 -2.31 11.94
N GLU A 58 8.23 -3.01 12.23
CA GLU A 58 9.58 -2.60 11.85
C GLU A 58 9.71 -2.44 10.33
N ARG A 59 9.16 -3.38 9.56
CA ARG A 59 9.19 -3.31 8.10
C ARG A 59 8.40 -2.13 7.56
N LEU A 60 7.24 -1.84 8.15
CA LEU A 60 6.42 -0.68 7.80
C LEU A 60 7.12 0.62 8.18
N GLU A 61 7.74 0.69 9.35
CA GLU A 61 8.50 1.85 9.80
C GLU A 61 9.68 2.13 8.85
N ALA A 62 10.47 1.12 8.52
CA ALA A 62 11.55 1.24 7.55
C ALA A 62 11.05 1.73 6.17
N LYS A 63 9.87 1.28 5.75
CA LYS A 63 9.25 1.73 4.49
C LYS A 63 8.72 3.16 4.56
N ARG A 64 8.15 3.57 5.70
CA ARG A 64 7.66 4.95 5.92
C ARG A 64 8.79 5.95 6.11
N ALA A 65 9.91 5.52 6.71
CA ALA A 65 11.12 6.32 6.86
C ALA A 65 11.84 6.56 5.53
N THR A 66 11.61 5.72 4.52
CA THR A 66 12.14 5.94 3.18
C THR A 66 11.38 7.11 2.53
N PRO A 67 12.03 8.24 2.19
CA PRO A 67 11.34 9.35 1.54
C PRO A 67 10.76 8.90 0.19
N PRO A 68 9.58 9.40 -0.20
CA PRO A 68 8.99 9.03 -1.48
C PRO A 68 9.96 9.39 -2.62
N LYS A 69 10.10 8.47 -3.59
CA LYS A 69 10.98 8.63 -4.76
C LYS A 69 10.71 9.95 -5.52
N HIS A 70 9.47 10.43 -5.45
CA HIS A 70 9.07 11.74 -5.92
C HIS A 70 8.43 12.51 -4.78
N LYS A 71 9.11 13.56 -4.31
CA LYS A 71 8.48 14.58 -3.48
C LYS A 71 7.60 15.44 -4.40
N PRO A 72 6.27 15.51 -4.19
CA PRO A 72 5.44 16.43 -4.94
C PRO A 72 5.99 17.85 -4.72
N ARG A 73 6.18 18.59 -5.81
CA ARG A 73 6.64 19.97 -5.71
C ARG A 73 5.57 20.80 -5.02
N SER A 74 5.99 21.69 -4.13
CA SER A 74 5.12 22.72 -3.58
C SER A 74 4.64 23.67 -4.67
N VAL A 75 3.51 24.35 -4.43
CA VAL A 75 3.00 25.40 -5.33
C VAL A 75 4.04 26.50 -5.54
N ALA A 76 4.82 26.81 -4.50
CA ALA A 76 5.91 27.78 -4.59
C ALA A 76 7.02 27.32 -5.55
N GLU A 77 7.47 26.06 -5.45
CA GLU A 77 8.47 25.49 -6.36
C GLU A 77 7.95 25.43 -7.80
N MET A 78 6.68 25.07 -8.00
CA MET A 78 6.06 25.07 -9.33
C MET A 78 6.04 26.47 -9.94
N ARG A 79 5.61 27.48 -9.17
CA ARG A 79 5.64 28.87 -9.61
C ARG A 79 7.06 29.34 -9.90
N ALA A 80 8.03 29.00 -9.06
CA ALA A 80 9.43 29.36 -9.28
C ALA A 80 9.97 28.78 -10.59
N ILE A 81 9.64 27.52 -10.90
CA ILE A 81 9.96 26.91 -12.20
C ILE A 81 9.29 27.66 -13.35
N THR A 82 7.98 27.95 -13.25
CA THR A 82 7.27 28.72 -14.28
C THR A 82 7.93 30.07 -14.52
N TRP A 83 8.21 30.83 -13.47
CA TRP A 83 8.84 32.15 -13.56
C TRP A 83 10.29 32.11 -14.03
N LYS A 84 11.01 31.00 -13.80
CA LYS A 84 12.36 30.80 -14.33
C LYS A 84 12.37 30.74 -15.86
N TYR A 85 11.35 30.13 -16.47
CA TYR A 85 11.32 29.89 -17.92
C TYR A 85 10.41 30.86 -18.67
N LEU A 86 9.39 31.42 -18.02
CA LEU A 86 8.50 32.43 -18.59
C LEU A 86 9.07 33.83 -18.40
N THR A 87 10.25 34.08 -18.98
CA THR A 87 10.84 35.43 -19.00
C THR A 87 10.00 36.37 -19.87
N PRO A 88 10.16 37.70 -19.75
CA PRO A 88 9.48 38.65 -20.63
C PRO A 88 9.72 38.36 -22.12
N GLU A 89 10.92 37.93 -22.49
CA GLU A 89 11.32 37.56 -23.85
C GLU A 89 10.65 36.26 -24.29
N ALA A 90 10.64 35.25 -23.43
CA ALA A 90 9.94 34.00 -23.69
C ALA A 90 8.43 34.23 -23.88
N ARG A 91 7.85 35.15 -23.08
CA ARG A 91 6.45 35.54 -23.16
C ARG A 91 6.13 36.31 -24.44
N ALA A 92 7.04 37.16 -24.91
CA ALA A 92 6.90 37.89 -26.17
C ALA A 92 6.99 36.96 -27.40
N GLY A 93 7.72 35.85 -27.29
CA GLY A 93 7.78 34.80 -28.30
C GLY A 93 6.68 33.73 -28.22
N LEU A 94 5.74 33.85 -27.28
CA LEU A 94 4.59 32.94 -27.23
C LEU A 94 3.68 33.20 -28.43
N ILE A 95 3.17 32.10 -28.98
CA ILE A 95 2.15 32.16 -30.02
C ILE A 95 0.97 32.98 -29.46
N PRO A 96 0.43 33.97 -30.20
CA PRO A 96 -0.79 34.66 -29.80
C PRO A 96 -1.90 33.64 -29.50
N PRO A 97 -2.94 34.02 -28.73
CA PRO A 97 -4.04 33.12 -28.41
C PRO A 97 -4.60 32.51 -29.70
N ILE A 98 -4.33 31.24 -29.93
CA ILE A 98 -4.81 30.53 -31.12
C ILE A 98 -6.28 30.21 -30.93
N THR A 99 -7.04 30.25 -32.02
CA THR A 99 -8.43 29.80 -31.96
C THR A 99 -8.47 28.28 -31.86
N LYS A 100 -9.60 27.72 -31.40
CA LYS A 100 -9.82 26.28 -31.40
C LYS A 100 -9.67 25.70 -32.81
N ALA A 101 -10.18 26.39 -33.83
CA ALA A 101 -10.03 26.00 -35.23
C ALA A 101 -8.56 25.94 -35.67
N ASP A 102 -7.72 26.90 -35.26
CA ASP A 102 -6.29 26.88 -35.56
C ASP A 102 -5.57 25.71 -34.88
N PHE A 103 -5.95 25.40 -33.63
CA PHE A 103 -5.41 24.25 -32.90
C PHE A 103 -5.79 22.92 -33.56
N ASP A 104 -7.03 22.78 -34.01
CA ASP A 104 -7.54 21.57 -34.65
C ASP A 104 -6.88 21.36 -36.02
N ALA A 105 -6.67 22.43 -36.80
CA ALA A 105 -5.92 22.37 -38.04
C ALA A 105 -4.46 21.92 -37.85
N LEU A 106 -3.82 22.27 -36.73
CA LEU A 106 -2.44 21.86 -36.40
C LEU A 106 -2.35 20.43 -35.85
N ASN A 107 -3.41 19.97 -35.18
CA ASN A 107 -3.45 18.66 -34.52
C ASN A 107 -4.34 17.64 -35.22
N ALA A 108 -4.77 17.91 -36.46
CA ALA A 108 -5.54 16.96 -37.25
C ALA A 108 -4.81 15.61 -37.28
N ILE A 109 -5.38 14.60 -36.63
CA ILE A 109 -4.82 13.26 -36.58
C ILE A 109 -5.30 12.54 -37.85
N PRO A 110 -4.39 12.14 -38.76
CA PRO A 110 -4.81 11.47 -39.99
C PRO A 110 -5.65 10.23 -39.71
N GLY A 111 -6.89 10.21 -40.20
CA GLY A 111 -7.80 9.07 -40.09
C GLY A 111 -8.70 9.03 -38.84
N VAL A 112 -8.76 10.12 -38.06
CA VAL A 112 -9.73 10.27 -36.97
C VAL A 112 -10.54 11.55 -37.21
N ASP A 113 -11.84 11.40 -37.45
CA ASP A 113 -12.77 12.53 -37.55
C ASP A 113 -13.31 12.89 -36.14
N ASP A 114 -13.48 14.18 -35.86
CA ASP A 114 -13.94 14.73 -34.57
C ASP A 114 -15.47 14.56 -34.34
N GLU A 115 -16.05 13.39 -34.63
CA GLU A 115 -17.47 13.08 -34.37
C GLU A 115 -17.81 12.81 -32.89
#